data_AF-A0A9X3T034-F1
#
_entry.id   AF-A0A9X3T034-F1
#
_cell.length_a   1.000
_cell.length_b   1.000
_cell.length_c   1.000
_cell.angle_alpha   90.00
_cell.angle_beta   90.00
_cell.angle_gamma   90.00
#
_symmetry.space_group_name_H-M   'P 1'
#
loop_
_entity.id
_entity.type
_entity.pdbx_description
1 polymer ?
#
loop_
_entity_poly.entity_id
_entity_poly.type
_entity_poly.pdbx_seq_one_letter_code
_entity_poly.pdbx_strand_id
1 'polypeptide(L)'
;MKAQADLPVGKALGIGLIVLATLVSPSLALRSSWKVPLEADLLVNPVPGTQESVGAGSVIYAQRCAVCHGDTGQGDGPSSLSLRVRPANLSDPELMAQPDGRL
;
A
#
# COMPACT_ATOMS: atom_id res chain seq x y z
N MET A 1 -76.83 7.82 10.29
CA MET A 1 -76.45 9.22 10.61
C MET A 1 -75.39 9.18 11.70
N LYS A 2 -74.32 9.99 11.59
CA LYS A 2 -73.08 10.04 12.41
C LYS A 2 -71.97 9.11 11.90
N ALA A 3 -71.17 9.56 10.92
CA ALA A 3 -69.95 10.38 11.09
C ALA A 3 -68.77 9.53 11.57
N GLN A 4 -68.01 9.01 10.60
CA GLN A 4 -66.67 8.46 10.80
C GLN A 4 -65.71 9.65 10.79
N ALA A 5 -65.05 9.90 11.91
CA ALA A 5 -63.98 10.88 12.02
C ALA A 5 -62.63 10.17 11.85
N ASP A 6 -61.84 10.68 10.91
CA ASP A 6 -60.45 10.34 10.70
C ASP A 6 -59.55 10.71 11.90
N LEU A 7 -58.38 10.06 11.95
CA LEU A 7 -57.05 10.46 12.49
C LEU A 7 -56.40 9.35 13.34
N PRO A 8 -55.05 9.32 13.47
CA PRO A 8 -54.06 9.10 12.41
C PRO A 8 -53.12 7.92 12.77
N VAL A 9 -52.70 7.16 11.75
CA VAL A 9 -51.73 6.06 11.90
C VAL A 9 -50.42 6.58 12.50
N GLY A 10 -50.13 6.10 13.71
CA GLY A 10 -48.93 6.45 14.48
C GLY A 10 -47.65 6.04 13.76
N LYS A 11 -46.80 7.03 13.49
CA LYS A 11 -45.40 6.86 13.09
C LYS A 11 -44.61 6.27 14.25
N ALA A 12 -44.46 4.95 14.30
CA ALA A 12 -43.63 4.27 15.30
C ALA A 12 -42.72 3.21 14.69
N LEU A 13 -42.17 3.48 13.49
CA LEU A 13 -41.18 2.62 12.85
C LEU A 13 -40.01 3.49 12.36
N GLY A 14 -39.05 3.80 13.24
CA GLY A 14 -37.95 4.68 12.85
C GLY A 14 -36.74 4.75 13.78
N ILE A 15 -36.58 3.82 14.74
CA ILE A 15 -35.46 3.87 15.70
C ILE A 15 -34.62 2.58 15.70
N GLY A 16 -35.11 1.46 15.14
CA GLY A 16 -34.44 0.16 15.21
C GLY A 16 -33.26 -0.07 14.25
N LEU A 17 -33.06 0.76 13.21
CA LEU A 17 -32.07 0.49 12.15
C LEU A 17 -30.80 1.37 12.22
N ILE A 18 -30.67 2.22 13.23
CA ILE A 18 -29.54 3.18 13.31
C ILE A 18 -28.37 2.64 14.15
N VAL A 19 -28.61 1.68 15.04
CA VAL A 19 -27.57 1.21 16.00
C VAL A 19 -26.67 0.11 15.44
N LEU A 20 -27.04 -0.60 14.37
CA LEU A 20 -26.22 -1.70 13.82
C LEU A 20 -25.17 -1.24 12.77
N ALA A 21 -25.24 0.00 12.29
CA ALA A 21 -24.36 0.49 11.22
C ALA A 21 -22.98 1.01 11.71
N THR A 22 -22.71 1.01 13.02
CA THR A 22 -21.47 1.59 13.59
C THR A 22 -20.38 0.58 13.93
N LEU A 23 -20.60 -0.73 13.69
CA LEU A 23 -19.61 -1.79 13.96
C LEU A 23 -18.72 -2.13 12.75
N VAL A 24 -18.85 -1.45 11.62
CA VAL A 24 -17.87 -1.55 10.53
C VAL A 24 -16.72 -0.60 10.84
N SER A 25 -15.78 -1.08 11.63
CA SER A 25 -14.52 -0.38 11.94
C SER A 25 -13.89 0.11 10.62
N PRO A 26 -13.64 1.42 10.42
CA PRO A 26 -13.08 1.97 9.17
C PRO A 26 -11.60 1.60 8.95
N SER A 27 -11.11 0.56 9.62
CA SER A 27 -9.74 0.07 9.54
C SER A 27 -9.31 -0.37 8.14
N LEU A 28 -10.24 -0.45 7.17
CA LEU A 28 -9.92 -0.74 5.77
C LEU A 28 -9.31 0.46 5.02
N ALA A 29 -9.46 1.70 5.52
CA ALA A 29 -9.01 2.91 4.83
C ALA A 29 -7.53 3.28 5.06
N LEU A 30 -6.75 2.48 5.79
CA LEU A 30 -5.35 2.79 6.13
C LEU A 30 -4.32 1.84 5.50
N ARG A 31 -4.49 1.51 4.21
CA ARG A 31 -3.32 1.20 3.37
C ARG A 31 -2.83 2.53 2.82
N SER A 32 -1.72 3.03 3.35
CA SER A 32 -1.14 4.31 2.94
C SER A 32 -0.97 4.35 1.43
N SER A 33 -1.75 5.19 0.76
CA SER A 33 -1.70 5.47 -0.68
C SER A 33 -0.49 6.34 -1.04
N TRP A 34 0.66 6.07 -0.42
CA TRP A 34 1.88 6.80 -0.73
C TRP A 34 2.17 6.63 -2.22
N LYS A 35 2.08 7.75 -2.94
CA LYS A 35 2.45 7.87 -4.34
C LYS A 35 3.71 8.71 -4.38
N VAL A 36 4.72 8.19 -5.07
CA VAL A 36 5.93 8.95 -5.35
C VAL A 36 5.53 10.24 -6.10
N PRO A 37 6.01 11.42 -5.69
CA PRO A 37 5.75 12.67 -6.38
C PRO A 37 6.29 12.66 -7.82
N LEU A 38 5.64 13.36 -8.74
CA LEU A 38 6.00 13.34 -10.17
C LEU A 38 7.41 13.92 -10.41
N GLU A 39 7.85 14.81 -9.53
CA GLU A 39 9.17 15.43 -9.61
C GLU A 39 10.31 14.41 -9.39
N ALA A 40 10.03 13.26 -8.76
CA ALA A 40 10.99 12.20 -8.55
C ALA A 40 11.48 11.60 -9.89
N ASP A 41 10.65 11.62 -10.93
CA ASP A 41 11.00 11.14 -12.27
C ASP A 41 12.12 11.96 -12.91
N LEU A 42 12.30 13.19 -12.44
CA LEU A 42 13.29 14.12 -12.94
C LEU A 42 14.63 13.97 -12.22
N LEU A 43 14.69 13.20 -11.13
CA LEU A 43 15.92 12.95 -10.41
C LEU A 43 16.79 11.97 -11.18
N VAL A 44 18.03 12.39 -11.43
CA VAL A 44 19.06 11.56 -12.06
C VAL A 44 20.02 11.10 -10.96
N ASN A 45 20.35 9.81 -10.99
CA ASN A 45 21.36 9.27 -10.10
C ASN A 45 22.71 9.97 -10.34
N PRO A 46 23.27 10.66 -9.33
CA PRO A 46 24.54 11.36 -9.50
C PRO A 46 25.72 10.39 -9.62
N VAL A 47 25.52 9.11 -9.30
CA VAL A 47 26.52 8.05 -9.46
C VAL A 47 26.33 7.38 -10.83
N PRO A 48 27.30 7.48 -11.74
CA PRO A 48 27.21 6.81 -13.03
C PRO A 48 27.15 5.28 -12.86
N GLY A 49 26.36 4.59 -13.69
CA GLY A 49 26.25 3.11 -13.72
C GLY A 49 27.46 2.42 -14.38
N THR A 50 28.66 2.65 -13.85
CA THR A 50 29.89 1.97 -14.29
C THR A 50 30.05 0.60 -13.64
N GLN A 51 30.94 -0.24 -14.16
CA GLN A 51 31.26 -1.52 -13.52
C GLN A 51 31.77 -1.35 -12.07
N GLU A 52 32.48 -0.26 -11.79
CA GLU A 52 32.96 0.11 -10.46
C GLU A 52 31.80 0.36 -9.50
N SER A 53 30.83 1.20 -9.89
CA SER A 53 29.67 1.53 -9.04
C SER A 53 28.73 0.35 -8.89
N VAL A 54 28.56 -0.48 -9.93
CA VAL A 54 27.81 -1.73 -9.87
C VAL A 54 28.47 -2.72 -8.91
N GLY A 55 29.81 -2.85 -8.97
CA GLY A 55 30.57 -3.69 -8.05
C GLY A 55 30.41 -3.25 -6.59
N ALA A 56 30.55 -1.95 -6.33
CA ALA A 56 30.33 -1.38 -4.99
C ALA A 56 28.87 -1.58 -4.53
N GLY A 57 27.89 -1.36 -5.40
CA GLY A 57 26.47 -1.57 -5.14
C GLY A 57 26.14 -3.03 -4.81
N SER A 58 26.76 -3.99 -5.49
CA SER A 58 26.57 -5.42 -5.23
C SER A 58 27.00 -5.81 -3.80
N VAL A 59 28.13 -5.26 -3.32
CA VAL A 59 28.59 -5.48 -1.94
C VAL A 59 27.59 -4.92 -0.92
N ILE A 60 27.09 -3.70 -1.15
CA ILE A 60 26.09 -3.08 -0.28
C ILE A 60 24.79 -3.89 -0.28
N TYR A 61 24.35 -4.33 -1.46
CA TYR A 61 23.14 -5.12 -1.63
C TYR A 61 23.18 -6.40 -0.79
N ALA A 62 24.28 -7.17 -0.89
CA ALA A 62 24.47 -8.39 -0.14
C ALA A 62 24.44 -8.14 1.38
N GLN A 63 25.01 -7.02 1.84
CA GLN A 63 25.10 -6.70 3.27
C GLN A 63 23.80 -6.15 3.88
N ARG A 64 22.97 -5.47 3.07
CA ARG A 64 21.86 -4.66 3.60
C ARG A 64 20.49 -5.01 3.03
N CYS A 65 20.44 -5.41 1.76
CA CYS A 65 19.19 -5.54 1.02
C CYS A 65 18.74 -7.01 0.96
N ALA A 66 19.69 -7.93 0.73
CA ALA A 66 19.42 -9.36 0.52
C ALA A 66 18.70 -10.03 1.70
N VAL A 67 18.89 -9.53 2.93
CA VAL A 67 18.19 -10.04 4.13
C VAL A 67 16.65 -9.99 4.00
N CYS A 68 16.13 -9.03 3.24
CA CYS A 68 14.70 -8.89 2.94
C CYS A 68 14.38 -9.28 1.49
N HIS A 69 15.20 -8.86 0.54
CA HIS A 69 14.90 -9.01 -0.89
C HIS A 69 15.45 -10.29 -1.52
N GLY A 70 16.27 -11.07 -0.81
CA GLY A 70 16.92 -12.28 -1.33
C GLY A 70 18.13 -11.95 -2.21
N ASP A 71 18.98 -12.95 -2.49
CA ASP A 71 20.22 -12.74 -3.27
C ASP A 71 19.94 -12.33 -4.72
N THR A 72 18.79 -12.73 -5.25
CA THR A 72 18.35 -12.42 -6.61
C THR A 72 17.31 -11.29 -6.65
N GLY A 73 17.03 -10.62 -5.53
CA GLY A 73 16.06 -9.52 -5.48
C GLY A 73 14.59 -9.89 -5.65
N GLN A 74 14.21 -11.16 -5.49
CA GLN A 74 12.84 -11.61 -5.70
C GLN A 74 11.88 -11.32 -4.53
N GLY A 75 12.35 -10.65 -3.48
CA GLY A 75 11.55 -10.37 -2.29
C GLY A 75 11.42 -11.57 -1.35
N ASP A 76 12.32 -12.54 -1.48
CA ASP A 76 12.30 -13.86 -0.84
C ASP A 76 13.42 -14.05 0.20
N GLY A 77 14.02 -12.95 0.66
CA GLY A 77 15.05 -12.99 1.70
C GLY A 77 14.53 -13.58 3.02
N PRO A 78 15.42 -14.05 3.91
CA PRO A 78 15.03 -14.77 5.13
C PRO A 78 14.09 -13.97 6.04
N SER A 79 14.18 -12.63 6.03
CA SER A 79 13.28 -11.78 6.84
C SER A 79 11.94 -11.49 6.17
N SER A 80 11.79 -11.75 4.85
CA SER A 80 10.58 -11.45 4.07
C SER A 80 9.30 -12.04 4.68
N LEU A 81 9.40 -13.25 5.25
CA LEU A 81 8.29 -13.99 5.85
C LEU A 81 7.75 -13.35 7.14
N SER A 82 8.56 -12.53 7.81
CA SER A 82 8.20 -11.90 9.07
C SER A 82 7.58 -10.51 8.90
N LEU A 83 7.63 -9.95 7.69
CA LEU A 83 7.16 -8.60 7.40
C LEU A 83 5.67 -8.60 7.05
N ARG A 84 4.93 -7.63 7.59
CA ARG A 84 3.51 -7.42 7.28
C ARG A 84 3.28 -7.09 5.79
N VAL A 85 4.22 -6.35 5.21
CA VAL A 85 4.26 -6.03 3.77
C VAL A 85 5.42 -6.80 3.18
N ARG A 86 5.14 -7.63 2.17
CA ARG A 86 6.22 -8.35 1.47
C ARG A 86 7.14 -7.36 0.76
N PRO A 87 8.46 -7.54 0.84
CA PRO A 87 9.40 -6.77 0.03
C PRO A 87 9.06 -6.91 -1.45
N ALA A 88 9.24 -5.83 -2.22
CA ALA A 88 9.03 -5.86 -3.67
C ALA A 88 10.03 -6.81 -4.35
N ASN A 89 9.62 -7.38 -5.49
CA ASN A 89 10.52 -8.06 -6.40
C ASN A 89 11.28 -7.00 -7.22
N LEU A 90 12.55 -6.78 -6.86
CA LEU A 90 13.45 -5.82 -7.51
C LEU A 90 13.89 -6.26 -8.91
N SER A 91 13.63 -7.51 -9.29
CA SER A 91 13.84 -8.03 -10.65
C SER A 91 12.57 -8.02 -11.51
N ASP A 92 11.49 -7.43 -11.01
CA ASP A 92 10.28 -7.24 -11.81
C ASP A 92 10.55 -6.24 -12.96
N PRO A 93 10.25 -6.58 -14.23
CA PRO A 93 10.54 -5.70 -15.36
C PRO A 93 9.84 -4.34 -15.30
N GLU A 94 8.64 -4.27 -14.73
CA GLU A 94 7.89 -3.02 -14.59
C GLU A 94 8.58 -2.12 -13.54
N LEU A 95 9.07 -2.72 -12.45
CA LEU A 95 9.83 -1.98 -11.44
C LEU A 95 11.19 -1.50 -11.97
N MET A 96 11.91 -2.36 -12.69
CA MET A 96 13.21 -2.02 -13.29
C MET A 96 13.10 -0.96 -14.39
N ALA A 97 11.94 -0.80 -15.02
CA ALA A 97 11.70 0.23 -16.02
C ALA A 97 11.46 1.63 -15.39
N GLN A 98 11.26 1.70 -14.07
CA GLN A 98 11.07 2.99 -13.39
C GLN A 98 12.41 3.75 -13.30
N PRO A 99 12.38 5.09 -13.39
CA PRO A 99 13.58 5.89 -13.19
C PRO A 99 14.05 5.78 -11.73
N ASP A 100 15.37 5.86 -11.51
CA ASP A 100 16.01 5.71 -10.20
C ASP A 100 15.36 6.56 -9.10
N GLY A 101 14.86 7.76 -9.43
CA GLY A 101 14.20 8.63 -8.46
C GLY A 101 12.88 8.09 -7.88
N ARG A 102 12.27 7.06 -8.50
CA ARG A 102 11.06 6.41 -7.99
C ARG A 102 11.32 5.27 -7.00
N LEU A 103 12.58 4.86 -6.82
CA LEU A 103 12.99 3.71 -6.00
C LEU A 103 13.54 4.13 -4.64
#